data_AF-A0A452YYZ3-F1
#
_entry.id   AF-A0A452YYZ3-F1
#
_cell.length_a   1.000
_cell.length_b   1.000
_cell.length_c   1.000
_cell.angle_alpha   90.00
_cell.angle_beta   90.00
_cell.angle_gamma   90.00
#
_symmetry.space_group_name_H-M   'P 1'
#
loop_
_entity.id
_entity.type
_entity.pdbx_description
1 polymer ?
#
loop_
_entity_poly.entity_id
_entity_poly.type
_entity_poly.pdbx_seq_one_letter_code
_entity_poly.pdbx_strand_id
1 'polypeptide(L)'
;MVTGHSMGGAMASFCALDLIVNYGLEDVTLLTFGQPRIGNAVFASHFKKYLPNAIRVTNAHDIVPHLPPYYQYFPQKTYHHFPREVWVHNIGLDSLVYPIEQICDDSGEDPTCSRSVSGNSVQDHIHYLGISMHSESRGSCRIVTDDNMLRHKVDTVDGAIVFSKQPGLSVDQLLST
;
A
#
# COMPACT_ATOMS: atom_id res chain seq x y z
N MET A 1 -1.14 -1.26 12.38
CA MET A 1 -0.81 -1.31 10.93
C MET A 1 -2.08 -1.06 10.14
N VAL A 2 -2.04 -0.15 9.17
CA VAL A 2 -3.14 0.15 8.24
C VAL A 2 -2.72 -0.31 6.85
N THR A 3 -3.64 -0.93 6.10
CA THR A 3 -3.37 -1.40 4.74
C THR A 3 -4.58 -1.24 3.86
N GLY A 4 -4.35 -1.22 2.55
CA GLY A 4 -5.40 -1.13 1.55
C GLY A 4 -4.86 -1.32 0.15
N HIS A 5 -5.73 -1.83 -0.72
CA HIS A 5 -5.47 -2.01 -2.15
C HIS A 5 -6.32 -1.04 -2.96
N SER A 6 -5.81 -0.55 -4.08
CA SER A 6 -6.55 0.33 -5.00
C SER A 6 -7.08 1.59 -4.31
N MET A 7 -8.36 1.92 -4.51
CA MET A 7 -9.08 2.96 -3.75
C MET A 7 -8.94 2.76 -2.23
N GLY A 8 -8.94 1.51 -1.75
CA GLY A 8 -8.71 1.19 -0.35
C GLY A 8 -7.32 1.61 0.13
N GLY A 9 -6.30 1.60 -0.72
CA GLY A 9 -4.97 2.13 -0.42
C GLY A 9 -4.98 3.63 -0.18
N ALA A 10 -5.73 4.39 -0.99
CA ALA A 10 -5.92 5.82 -0.77
C ALA A 10 -6.65 6.10 0.56
N MET A 11 -7.72 5.34 0.86
CA MET A 11 -8.46 5.46 2.12
C MET A 11 -7.59 5.08 3.33
N ALA A 12 -6.80 4.00 3.22
CA ALA A 12 -5.85 3.57 4.23
C ALA A 12 -4.83 4.66 4.55
N SER A 13 -4.36 5.40 3.55
CA SER A 13 -3.47 6.54 3.74
C SER A 13 -4.10 7.67 4.55
N PHE A 14 -5.34 8.05 4.22
CA PHE A 14 -6.06 9.05 5.03
C PHE A 14 -6.32 8.57 6.45
N CYS A 15 -6.74 7.31 6.61
CA CYS A 15 -6.97 6.70 7.92
C CYS A 15 -5.69 6.68 8.78
N ALA A 16 -4.55 6.26 8.21
CA ALA A 16 -3.28 6.26 8.93
C ALA A 16 -2.88 7.67 9.39
N LEU A 17 -3.09 8.68 8.55
CA LEU A 17 -2.80 10.07 8.92
C LEU A 17 -3.75 10.56 10.03
N ASP A 18 -5.03 10.22 9.92
CA ASP A 18 -6.08 10.57 10.90
C ASP A 18 -5.78 9.98 12.29
N LEU A 19 -5.36 8.72 12.34
CA LEU A 19 -4.96 8.05 13.58
C LEU A 19 -3.81 8.77 14.31
N ILE A 20 -2.84 9.30 13.57
CA ILE A 20 -1.73 10.06 14.17
C ILE A 20 -2.18 11.46 14.57
N VAL A 21 -2.79 12.20 13.65
CA VAL A 21 -3.03 13.63 13.83
C VAL A 21 -4.18 13.91 14.80
N ASN A 22 -5.28 13.15 14.71
CA ASN A 22 -6.49 13.41 15.48
C ASN A 22 -6.63 12.49 16.70
N TYR A 23 -6.08 11.28 16.64
CA TYR A 23 -6.16 10.32 17.75
C TYR A 23 -4.84 10.19 18.54
N GLY A 24 -3.75 10.80 18.07
CA GLY A 24 -2.47 10.83 18.79
C GLY A 24 -1.79 9.46 18.90
N LEU A 25 -2.12 8.51 18.01
CA LEU A 25 -1.45 7.22 18.02
C LEU A 25 0.00 7.38 17.57
N GLU A 26 0.89 6.73 18.31
CA GLU A 26 2.30 6.56 17.94
C GLU A 26 2.47 5.25 17.15
N ASP A 27 3.57 5.11 16.40
CA ASP A 27 3.95 3.88 15.69
C ASP A 27 2.94 3.32 14.65
N VAL A 28 2.12 4.18 14.05
CA VAL A 28 1.24 3.76 12.95
C VAL A 28 2.05 3.42 11.70
N THR A 29 2.09 2.13 11.32
CA THR A 29 2.64 1.67 10.03
C THR A 29 1.56 1.62 8.95
N LEU A 30 1.90 2.08 7.74
CA LEU A 30 1.03 2.04 6.56
C LEU A 30 1.69 1.25 5.43
N LEU A 31 0.96 0.29 4.86
CA LEU A 31 1.39 -0.47 3.68
C LEU A 31 0.25 -0.53 2.66
N THR A 32 0.43 0.05 1.49
CA THR A 32 -0.62 0.11 0.45
C THR A 32 -0.20 -0.59 -0.83
N PHE A 33 -1.15 -1.17 -1.55
CA PHE A 33 -0.92 -1.85 -2.83
C PHE A 33 -1.68 -1.15 -3.95
N GLY A 34 -0.97 -0.72 -5.00
CA GLY A 34 -1.60 -0.07 -6.16
C GLY A 34 -2.37 1.21 -5.80
N GLN A 35 -1.92 1.97 -4.80
CA GLN A 35 -2.64 3.18 -4.41
C GLN A 35 -2.51 4.27 -5.49
N PRO A 36 -3.59 5.02 -5.78
CA PRO A 36 -3.50 6.24 -6.57
C PRO A 36 -2.86 7.37 -5.77
N ARG A 37 -2.55 8.49 -6.43
CA ARG A 37 -2.10 9.72 -5.77
C ARG A 37 -3.27 10.34 -5.01
N ILE A 38 -2.98 10.87 -3.82
CA ILE A 38 -4.01 11.31 -2.86
C ILE A 38 -3.96 12.80 -2.50
N GLY A 39 -2.89 13.50 -2.83
CA GLY A 39 -2.73 14.91 -2.52
C GLY A 39 -1.72 15.60 -3.44
N ASN A 40 -1.44 16.87 -3.20
CA ASN A 40 -0.40 17.63 -3.91
C ASN A 40 0.97 17.48 -3.23
N ALA A 41 2.01 18.14 -3.76
CA ALA A 41 3.36 18.09 -3.19
C ALA A 41 3.43 18.55 -1.72
N VAL A 42 2.62 19.55 -1.34
CA VAL A 42 2.53 20.02 0.04
C VAL A 42 1.98 18.91 0.93
N PHE A 43 0.86 18.30 0.56
CA PHE A 43 0.29 17.16 1.27
C PHE A 43 1.30 16.02 1.41
N ALA A 44 1.98 15.63 0.33
CA ALA A 44 2.98 14.56 0.35
C ALA A 44 4.14 14.84 1.33
N SER A 45 4.61 16.09 1.38
CA SER A 45 5.65 16.52 2.31
C SER A 45 5.21 16.46 3.78
N HIS A 46 3.97 16.88 4.08
CA HIS A 46 3.39 16.75 5.40
C HIS A 46 3.14 15.29 5.77
N PHE A 47 2.70 14.47 4.82
CA PHE A 47 2.47 13.05 5.01
C PHE A 47 3.77 12.34 5.44
N LYS A 48 4.90 12.62 4.76
CA LYS A 48 6.23 12.10 5.14
C LYS A 48 6.60 12.41 6.60
N LYS A 49 6.22 13.60 7.09
CA LYS A 49 6.54 14.04 8.45
C LYS A 49 5.78 13.24 9.51
N TYR A 50 4.50 12.95 9.29
CA TYR A 50 3.68 12.21 10.24
C TYR A 50 3.85 10.69 10.11
N LEU A 51 4.04 10.18 8.89
CA LEU A 51 4.12 8.76 8.58
C LEU A 51 5.45 8.43 7.88
N PRO A 52 6.60 8.50 8.58
CA PRO A 52 7.90 8.20 7.98
C PRO A 52 8.05 6.72 7.56
N ASN A 53 7.25 5.83 8.16
CA ASN A 53 7.27 4.39 7.92
C ASN A 53 6.18 3.92 6.94
N ALA A 54 5.55 4.83 6.19
CA ALA A 54 4.57 4.46 5.16
C ALA A 54 5.27 3.89 3.92
N ILE A 55 4.76 2.78 3.37
CA ILE A 55 5.29 2.13 2.17
C ILE A 55 4.16 1.95 1.14
N ARG A 56 4.44 2.30 -0.12
CA ARG A 56 3.58 1.96 -1.26
C ARG A 56 4.23 0.87 -2.08
N VAL A 57 3.47 -0.16 -2.40
CA VAL A 57 3.85 -1.18 -3.36
C VAL A 57 3.13 -0.89 -4.67
N THR A 58 3.90 -0.75 -5.75
CA THR A 58 3.41 -0.62 -7.13
C THR A 58 3.83 -1.86 -7.91
N ASN A 59 3.06 -2.25 -8.93
CA ASN A 59 3.33 -3.47 -9.69
C ASN A 59 3.37 -3.20 -11.19
N ALA A 60 4.48 -3.57 -11.83
CA ALA A 60 4.69 -3.55 -13.28
C ALA A 60 4.10 -2.30 -13.95
N HIS A 61 3.08 -2.46 -14.81
CA HIS A 61 2.41 -1.39 -15.55
C HIS A 61 1.02 -1.07 -14.99
N ASP A 62 0.82 -1.24 -13.68
CA ASP A 62 -0.43 -0.91 -13.00
C ASP A 62 -0.85 0.54 -13.31
N ILE A 63 -2.06 0.71 -13.83
CA ILE A 63 -2.62 2.02 -14.16
C ILE A 63 -2.93 2.89 -12.94
N VAL A 64 -3.29 2.31 -11.80
CA VAL A 64 -3.88 3.04 -10.67
C VAL A 64 -2.88 3.98 -9.98
N PRO A 65 -1.62 3.59 -9.71
CA PRO A 65 -0.59 4.51 -9.21
C PRO A 65 -0.34 5.71 -10.13
N HIS A 66 -0.70 5.63 -11.41
CA HIS A 66 -0.56 6.73 -12.36
C HIS A 66 -1.74 7.70 -12.33
N LEU A 67 -2.75 7.49 -11.49
CA LEU A 67 -3.93 8.32 -11.36
C LEU A 67 -3.96 9.10 -10.03
N PRO A 68 -4.44 10.37 -10.02
CA PRO A 68 -4.63 11.25 -11.18
C PRO A 68 -3.33 11.46 -11.97
N PRO A 69 -3.38 11.80 -13.27
CA PRO A 69 -2.19 11.89 -14.13
C PRO A 69 -1.10 12.84 -13.65
N TYR A 70 0.15 12.49 -13.98
CA TYR A 70 1.30 13.37 -13.76
C TYR A 70 1.44 14.37 -14.92
N TYR A 71 1.39 15.67 -14.64
CA TYR A 71 1.54 16.71 -15.66
C TYR A 71 3.00 17.16 -15.78
N GLN A 72 3.74 16.57 -16.73
CA GLN A 72 5.16 16.88 -16.95
C GLN A 72 5.44 18.37 -17.23
N TYR A 73 4.54 19.05 -17.96
CA TYR A 73 4.69 20.47 -18.27
C TYR A 73 4.22 21.40 -17.14
N PHE A 74 3.49 20.87 -16.16
CA PHE A 74 2.94 21.62 -15.02
C PHE A 74 3.05 20.82 -13.71
N PRO A 75 4.26 20.49 -13.24
CA PRO A 75 4.46 19.62 -12.06
C PRO A 75 3.85 20.19 -10.78
N GLN A 76 3.70 21.51 -10.69
CA GLN A 76 3.03 22.21 -9.58
C GLN A 76 1.52 21.95 -9.50
N LYS A 77 0.88 21.53 -10.61
CA LYS A 77 -0.53 21.16 -10.66
C LYS A 77 -0.77 19.65 -10.53
N THR A 78 0.31 18.91 -10.37
CA THR A 78 0.27 17.45 -10.30
C THR A 78 -0.07 17.03 -8.87
N TYR A 79 -0.81 15.93 -8.74
CA TYR A 79 -0.89 15.21 -7.49
C TYR A 79 0.47 14.53 -7.26
N HIS A 80 0.89 14.36 -6.01
CA HIS A 80 2.15 13.72 -5.67
C HIS A 80 1.89 12.57 -4.72
N HIS A 81 2.58 11.46 -4.98
CA HIS A 81 2.71 10.39 -4.01
C HIS A 81 3.58 10.80 -2.82
N PHE A 82 3.40 10.10 -1.69
CA PHE A 82 4.37 10.17 -0.61
C PHE A 82 5.62 9.30 -0.93
N PRO A 83 6.77 9.60 -0.31
CA PRO A 83 8.09 9.19 -0.80
C PRO A 83 8.33 7.71 -1.07
N ARG A 84 8.04 6.84 -0.11
CA ARG A 84 8.58 5.48 -0.13
C ARG A 84 7.76 4.57 -1.03
N GLU A 85 8.30 4.29 -2.21
CA GLU A 85 7.78 3.32 -3.17
C GLU A 85 8.68 2.09 -3.26
N VAL A 86 8.05 0.92 -3.33
CA VAL A 86 8.65 -0.35 -3.72
C VAL A 86 7.93 -0.80 -4.99
N TRP A 87 8.63 -0.74 -6.11
CA TRP A 87 8.11 -1.14 -7.41
C TRP A 87 8.48 -2.60 -7.70
N VAL A 88 7.46 -3.45 -7.77
CA VAL A 88 7.61 -4.86 -8.12
C VAL A 88 7.47 -4.98 -9.63
N HIS A 89 8.50 -5.45 -10.31
CA HIS A 89 8.43 -5.64 -11.75
C HIS A 89 9.39 -6.72 -12.21
N ASN A 90 9.18 -7.19 -13.44
CA ASN A 90 10.08 -8.16 -14.04
C ASN A 90 11.24 -7.42 -14.72
N ILE A 91 12.45 -7.95 -14.57
CA ILE A 91 13.59 -7.62 -15.43
C ILE A 91 14.05 -8.86 -16.16
N GLY A 92 14.56 -8.67 -17.38
CA GLY A 92 15.08 -9.79 -18.14
C GLY A 92 15.84 -9.38 -19.39
N LEU A 93 16.72 -10.29 -19.81
CA LEU A 93 17.38 -10.32 -21.11
C LEU A 93 16.98 -11.64 -21.77
N ASP A 94 16.35 -11.56 -22.94
CA ASP A 94 15.85 -12.70 -23.71
C ASP A 94 14.91 -13.64 -22.91
N SER A 95 15.33 -14.87 -22.63
CA SER A 95 14.51 -15.91 -21.98
C SER A 95 14.56 -15.91 -20.45
N LEU A 96 15.40 -15.06 -19.84
CA LEU A 96 15.55 -14.99 -18.39
C LEU A 96 14.78 -13.80 -17.85
N VAL A 97 13.53 -14.03 -17.45
CA VAL A 97 12.66 -13.04 -16.81
C VAL A 97 12.51 -13.39 -15.34
N TYR A 98 12.87 -12.47 -14.45
CA TYR A 98 12.71 -12.66 -13.00
C TYR A 98 12.07 -11.44 -12.34
N PRO A 99 11.17 -11.66 -11.35
CA PRO A 99 10.58 -10.57 -10.59
C PRO A 99 11.59 -9.97 -9.62
N ILE A 100 11.62 -8.65 -9.53
CA ILE A 100 12.43 -7.89 -8.59
C ILE A 100 11.59 -6.88 -7.83
N GLU A 101 12.08 -6.50 -6.65
CA GLU A 101 11.54 -5.44 -5.82
C GLU A 101 12.52 -4.25 -5.86
N GLN A 102 12.21 -3.24 -6.66
CA GLN A 102 13.02 -2.03 -6.75
C GLN A 102 12.55 -1.01 -5.72
N ILE A 103 13.45 -0.59 -4.83
CA ILE A 103 13.19 0.50 -3.89
C ILE A 103 13.50 1.83 -4.60
N CYS A 104 12.50 2.70 -4.68
CA CYS A 104 12.61 4.00 -5.35
C CYS A 104 13.23 5.06 -4.44
N ASP A 105 13.58 6.21 -5.03
CA ASP A 105 14.05 7.38 -4.29
C ASP A 105 13.00 7.96 -3.32
N ASP A 106 13.37 9.00 -2.59
CA ASP A 106 12.50 9.63 -1.59
C ASP A 106 11.72 10.85 -2.11
N SER A 107 11.66 11.04 -3.43
CA SER A 107 10.89 12.11 -4.07
C SER A 107 9.39 11.83 -4.09
N GLY A 108 9.00 10.54 -4.08
CA GLY A 108 7.64 10.07 -4.30
C GLY A 108 7.24 9.95 -5.77
N GLU A 109 7.96 10.58 -6.69
CA GLU A 109 7.68 10.58 -8.14
C GLU A 109 8.96 10.26 -8.94
N ASP A 110 9.70 9.25 -8.50
CA ASP A 110 10.96 8.80 -9.09
C ASP A 110 10.78 8.47 -10.60
N PRO A 111 11.45 9.18 -11.53
CA PRO A 111 11.34 8.93 -12.97
C PRO A 111 11.86 7.55 -13.42
N THR A 112 12.62 6.85 -12.58
CA THR A 112 13.29 5.58 -12.90
C THR A 112 12.57 4.35 -12.33
N CYS A 113 11.50 4.57 -11.57
CA CYS A 113 10.64 3.53 -11.00
C CYS A 113 9.34 3.37 -11.81
N SER A 114 8.21 3.01 -11.19
CA SER A 114 6.92 2.85 -11.88
C SER A 114 6.54 4.05 -12.74
N ARG A 115 6.99 5.28 -12.43
CA ARG A 115 6.74 6.45 -13.28
C ARG A 115 7.41 6.37 -14.67
N SER A 116 8.41 5.50 -14.84
CA SER A 116 9.10 5.28 -16.11
C SER A 116 8.25 4.50 -17.12
N VAL A 117 7.19 3.82 -16.68
CA VAL A 117 6.34 3.00 -17.54
C VAL A 117 4.99 3.67 -17.82
N SER A 118 4.37 3.26 -18.92
CA SER A 118 2.99 3.63 -19.23
C SER A 118 2.06 2.76 -18.39
N GLY A 119 1.44 3.31 -17.34
CA GLY A 119 0.44 2.61 -16.52
C GLY A 119 -0.80 2.25 -17.36
N ASN A 120 -0.80 1.07 -17.96
CA ASN A 120 -1.77 0.64 -18.97
C ASN A 120 -2.36 -0.76 -18.69
N SER A 121 -2.02 -1.36 -17.54
CA SER A 121 -2.45 -2.70 -17.17
C SER A 121 -3.37 -2.66 -15.95
N VAL A 122 -4.62 -3.11 -16.13
CA VAL A 122 -5.51 -3.43 -15.00
C VAL A 122 -5.19 -4.80 -14.42
N GLN A 123 -4.56 -5.69 -15.20
CA GLN A 123 -4.15 -7.00 -14.71
C GLN A 123 -3.05 -6.89 -13.65
N ASP A 124 -2.08 -5.99 -13.89
CA ASP A 124 -0.99 -5.74 -12.94
C ASP A 124 -1.53 -5.10 -11.65
N HIS A 125 -2.67 -4.40 -11.76
CA HIS A 125 -3.36 -3.83 -10.61
C HIS A 125 -3.98 -4.87 -9.68
N ILE A 126 -4.31 -6.07 -10.14
CA ILE A 126 -5.00 -7.07 -9.31
C ILE A 126 -4.07 -8.11 -8.71
N HIS A 127 -2.77 -8.10 -9.04
CA HIS A 127 -1.81 -9.08 -8.53
C HIS A 127 -0.66 -8.39 -7.81
N TYR A 128 -0.44 -8.76 -6.56
CA TYR A 128 0.63 -8.22 -5.73
C TYR A 128 1.29 -9.35 -4.95
N LEU A 129 2.62 -9.48 -5.03
CA LEU A 129 3.41 -10.47 -4.29
C LEU A 129 2.91 -11.91 -4.46
N GLY A 130 2.44 -12.27 -5.67
CA GLY A 130 1.89 -13.59 -5.98
C GLY A 130 0.45 -13.81 -5.51
N ILE A 131 -0.19 -12.82 -4.88
CA ILE A 131 -1.57 -12.90 -4.38
C ILE A 131 -2.50 -12.11 -5.30
N SER A 132 -3.63 -12.72 -5.69
CA SER A 132 -4.71 -12.01 -6.37
C SER A 132 -5.54 -11.22 -5.36
N MET A 133 -5.66 -9.92 -5.58
CA MET A 133 -6.38 -8.96 -4.73
C MET A 133 -7.72 -8.51 -5.34
N HIS A 134 -8.22 -9.16 -6.40
CA HIS A 134 -9.54 -8.85 -6.95
C HIS A 134 -10.68 -9.41 -6.08
N SER A 135 -11.88 -8.82 -6.20
CA SER A 135 -13.10 -9.37 -5.62
C SER A 135 -13.84 -10.19 -6.69
N GLU A 136 -13.89 -11.51 -6.54
CA GLU A 136 -14.56 -12.41 -7.51
C GLU A 136 -16.08 -12.43 -7.35
N SER A 137 -16.62 -12.01 -6.19
CA SER A 137 -18.07 -11.91 -5.97
C SER A 137 -18.43 -11.09 -4.73
N ARG A 138 -19.63 -10.48 -4.73
CA ARG A 138 -20.24 -9.93 -3.51
C ARG A 138 -20.41 -11.07 -2.49
N GLY A 139 -19.61 -11.06 -1.42
CA GLY A 139 -19.79 -11.93 -0.25
C GLY A 139 -18.80 -13.09 -0.07
N SER A 140 -17.81 -13.28 -0.96
CA SER A 140 -16.74 -14.27 -0.77
C SER A 140 -15.47 -13.64 -0.18
N CYS A 141 -15.57 -12.98 0.97
CA CYS A 141 -14.38 -12.54 1.68
C CYS A 141 -13.66 -13.76 2.29
N ARG A 142 -12.50 -14.13 1.74
CA ARG A 142 -11.58 -15.10 2.36
C ARG A 142 -10.27 -14.40 2.66
N ILE A 143 -9.79 -14.54 3.89
CA ILE A 143 -8.42 -14.17 4.23
C ILE A 143 -7.51 -15.24 3.63
N VAL A 144 -6.70 -14.86 2.65
CA VAL A 144 -5.71 -15.72 2.02
C VAL A 144 -4.36 -15.42 2.64
N THR A 145 -3.79 -16.41 3.33
CA THR A 145 -2.43 -16.36 3.90
C THR A 145 -1.61 -17.50 3.33
N ASP A 146 -0.31 -17.30 3.14
CA ASP A 146 0.63 -18.38 2.85
C ASP A 146 0.62 -19.42 4.00
N ASP A 147 0.70 -20.71 3.66
CA ASP A 147 0.63 -21.83 4.61
C ASP A 147 1.77 -21.76 5.66
N ASN A 148 2.88 -21.10 5.33
CA ASN A 148 4.01 -20.90 6.25
C ASN A 148 3.76 -19.81 7.32
N MET A 149 2.69 -19.01 7.22
CA MET A 149 2.35 -17.92 8.16
C MET A 149 1.27 -18.31 9.19
N LEU A 150 0.87 -19.59 9.27
CA LEU A 150 -0.25 -20.13 10.08
C LEU A 150 -0.01 -20.14 11.62
N ARG A 151 0.56 -19.07 12.20
CA ARG A 151 0.67 -18.91 13.67
C ARG A 151 -0.10 -17.70 14.23
N HIS A 152 -1.07 -17.18 13.49
CA HIS A 152 -1.89 -16.05 13.94
C HIS A 152 -3.26 -16.52 14.45
N LYS A 153 -3.64 -16.07 15.65
CA LYS A 153 -4.99 -16.26 16.18
C LYS A 153 -5.90 -15.20 15.57
N VAL A 154 -7.04 -15.63 15.03
CA VAL A 154 -8.08 -14.76 14.48
C VAL A 154 -9.16 -14.61 15.54
N ASP A 155 -9.26 -13.43 16.14
CA ASP A 155 -10.31 -13.09 17.11
C ASP A 155 -11.31 -12.14 16.45
N THR A 156 -12.60 -12.29 16.75
CA THR A 156 -13.63 -11.33 16.32
C THR A 156 -14.06 -10.53 17.55
N VAL A 157 -13.80 -9.21 17.54
CA VAL A 157 -14.21 -8.30 18.63
C VAL A 157 -15.10 -7.24 18.03
N ASP A 158 -16.34 -7.15 18.51
CA ASP A 158 -17.35 -6.18 18.04
C ASP A 158 -17.56 -6.15 16.51
N GLY A 159 -17.40 -7.32 15.87
CA GLY A 159 -17.55 -7.46 14.41
C GLY A 159 -16.28 -7.12 13.61
N ALA A 160 -15.20 -6.68 14.26
CA ALA A 160 -13.89 -6.51 13.64
C ALA A 160 -13.05 -7.79 13.76
N ILE A 161 -12.37 -8.17 12.67
CA ILE A 161 -11.44 -9.29 12.66
C ILE A 161 -10.06 -8.78 13.12
N VAL A 162 -9.56 -9.34 14.22
CA VAL A 162 -8.26 -9.00 14.82
C VAL A 162 -7.31 -10.19 14.65
N PHE A 163 -6.16 -9.94 14.03
CA PHE A 163 -5.08 -10.93 13.93
C PHE A 163 -4.03 -10.65 15.01
N SER A 164 -3.86 -11.57 15.95
CA SER A 164 -2.79 -11.49 16.95
C SER A 164 -1.55 -12.26 16.50
N LYS A 165 -0.37 -11.65 16.71
CA LYS A 165 0.95 -12.27 16.49
C LYS A 165 1.40 -13.15 17.67
N GLN A 166 0.69 -13.12 18.78
CA GLN A 166 1.00 -13.90 19.98
C GLN A 166 -0.10 -14.92 20.29
N PRO A 167 0.21 -16.23 20.27
CA PRO A 167 -0.73 -17.23 20.77
C PRO A 167 -0.84 -17.09 22.29
N GLY A 168 -1.96 -16.55 22.80
CA GLY A 168 -2.33 -16.69 24.22
C GLY A 168 -2.84 -15.45 24.96
N LEU A 169 -2.72 -14.22 24.42
CA LEU A 169 -3.34 -13.05 25.05
C LEU A 169 -4.74 -12.80 24.48
N SER A 170 -5.73 -12.58 25.36
CA SER A 170 -7.05 -12.09 24.95
C SER A 170 -7.00 -10.59 24.66
N VAL A 171 -7.89 -10.10 23.79
CA VAL A 171 -7.97 -8.67 23.42
C VAL A 171 -8.20 -7.77 24.64
N ASP A 172 -8.88 -8.28 25.67
CA ASP A 172 -9.09 -7.58 26.95
C ASP A 172 -7.77 -7.28 27.70
N GLN A 173 -6.72 -8.07 27.47
CA GLN A 173 -5.39 -7.85 28.06
C GLN A 173 -4.56 -6.82 27.29
N LEU A 174 -4.94 -6.49 26.04
CA LEU A 174 -4.28 -5.46 25.23
C LEU A 174 -4.88 -4.07 25.44
N LEU A 175 -6.12 -3.98 25.92
CA LEU A 175 -6.83 -2.72 26.20
C LEU A 175 -6.68 -2.23 27.66
N SER A 176 -5.93 -2.96 28.50
CA SER A 176 -5.77 -2.67 29.93
C SER A 176 -4.38 -2.18 30.34
N THR A 177 -3.55 -1.77 29.38
CA THR A 177 -2.24 -1.13 29.60
C THR A 177 -2.19 0.27 29.05
#